data_AF-A0AAN9UM27-F1
#
_entry.id   AF-A0AAN9UM27-F1
#
_cell.length_a   1.000
_cell.length_b   1.000
_cell.length_c   1.000
_cell.angle_alpha   90.00
_cell.angle_beta   90.00
_cell.angle_gamma   90.00
#
_symmetry.space_group_name_H-M   'P 1'
#
loop_
_entity.id
_entity.type
_entity.pdbx_description
1 polymer ?
#
loop_
_entity_poly.entity_id
_entity_poly.type
_entity_poly.pdbx_seq_one_letter_code
_entity_poly.pdbx_strand_id
1 'polypeptide(L)'
;MFSVTNGKIAAGVTKAGGIGMVPAGIDPRPGSPHIAALDEHLAVAGELLHHDYSSPQKKALPVGVGYTTMLATAEIYQQSAVPLLVKHRPAFVWLFGSDPSSYGEIIALFHSVGKDWDIKVFAQVGTVQAALQVARAGVDDVVAQGSDAGGHL
;
A
#
# COMPACT_ATOMS: atom_id res chain seq x y z
N MET A 1 -3.62 1.70 11.69
CA MET A 1 -4.01 0.66 12.69
C MET A 1 -3.05 -0.54 12.65
N PHE A 2 -1.75 -0.30 12.81
CA PHE A 2 -0.71 -1.28 12.46
C PHE A 2 -0.85 -2.65 13.16
N SER A 3 -1.16 -2.68 14.46
CA SER A 3 -1.26 -3.91 15.25
C SER A 3 -2.59 -4.67 15.13
N VAL A 4 -3.58 -4.10 14.44
CA VAL A 4 -4.95 -4.65 14.39
C VAL A 4 -5.28 -5.17 12.99
N THR A 5 -4.95 -4.40 11.96
CA THR A 5 -5.26 -4.77 10.56
C THR A 5 -4.43 -5.95 10.08
N ASN A 6 -5.06 -6.88 9.38
CA ASN A 6 -4.43 -8.07 8.79
C ASN A 6 -5.22 -8.54 7.56
N GLY A 7 -4.78 -9.63 6.91
CA GLY A 7 -5.44 -10.19 5.73
C GLY A 7 -6.92 -10.54 5.92
N LYS A 8 -7.32 -11.04 7.10
CA LYS A 8 -8.72 -11.39 7.40
C LYS A 8 -9.61 -10.15 7.47
N ILE A 9 -9.13 -9.10 8.15
CA ILE A 9 -9.85 -7.82 8.23
C ILE A 9 -9.96 -7.17 6.85
N ALA A 10 -8.86 -7.14 6.09
CA ALA A 10 -8.87 -6.59 4.73
C ALA A 10 -9.90 -7.31 3.85
N ALA A 11 -9.89 -8.65 3.82
CA ALA A 11 -10.88 -9.42 3.09
C ALA A 11 -12.32 -9.20 3.60
N GLY A 12 -12.52 -9.09 4.92
CA GLY A 12 -13.82 -8.79 5.51
C GLY A 12 -14.39 -7.44 5.07
N VAL A 13 -13.57 -6.39 5.10
CA VAL A 13 -13.94 -5.04 4.62
C VAL A 13 -14.28 -5.08 3.12
N THR A 14 -13.44 -5.73 2.31
CA THR A 14 -13.69 -5.87 0.87
C THR A 14 -15.00 -6.62 0.59
N LYS A 15 -15.27 -7.72 1.29
CA LYS A 15 -16.55 -8.47 1.16
C LYS A 15 -17.77 -7.66 1.57
N ALA A 16 -17.60 -6.71 2.49
CA ALA A 16 -18.64 -5.78 2.91
C ALA A 16 -18.84 -4.60 1.92
N GLY A 17 -18.08 -4.54 0.81
CA GLY A 17 -18.17 -3.50 -0.20
C GLY A 17 -17.27 -2.28 0.05
N GLY A 18 -16.38 -2.34 1.04
CA GLY A 18 -15.38 -1.29 1.31
C GLY A 18 -14.03 -1.57 0.63
N ILE A 19 -13.05 -0.69 0.89
CA ILE A 19 -11.66 -0.87 0.45
C ILE A 19 -10.80 -1.47 1.57
N GLY A 20 -10.58 -2.79 1.53
CA GLY A 20 -9.74 -3.48 2.51
C GLY A 20 -8.25 -3.17 2.33
N MET A 21 -7.48 -3.11 3.41
CA MET A 21 -6.04 -2.85 3.37
C MET A 21 -5.29 -3.65 4.44
N VAL A 22 -4.10 -4.14 4.09
CA VAL A 22 -3.16 -4.79 5.02
C VAL A 22 -1.97 -3.87 5.32
N PRO A 23 -1.36 -3.95 6.53
CA PRO A 23 -0.20 -3.13 6.84
C PRO A 23 1.11 -3.77 6.32
N ALA A 24 1.99 -2.95 5.76
CA ALA A 24 3.36 -3.36 5.41
C ALA A 24 4.33 -3.31 6.60
N GLY A 25 3.95 -2.65 7.70
CA GLY A 25 4.82 -2.41 8.84
C GLY A 25 5.64 -1.13 8.77
N ILE A 26 6.58 -1.03 9.71
CA ILE A 26 7.47 0.13 9.90
C ILE A 26 8.92 -0.16 9.52
N ASP A 27 9.26 -1.44 9.29
CA ASP A 27 10.62 -1.85 8.90
C ASP A 27 10.60 -2.29 7.43
N PRO A 28 10.95 -1.38 6.50
CA PRO A 28 10.84 -1.63 5.08
C PRO A 28 11.99 -2.51 4.54
N ARG A 29 12.96 -2.91 5.37
CA ARG A 29 14.16 -3.61 4.91
C ARG A 29 13.84 -5.02 4.40
N PRO A 30 14.52 -5.50 3.35
CA PRO A 30 14.41 -6.89 2.93
C PRO A 30 14.68 -7.87 4.07
N GLY A 31 13.86 -8.92 4.18
CA GLY A 31 14.00 -9.93 5.24
C GLY A 31 13.51 -9.50 6.62
N SER A 32 12.94 -8.30 6.79
CA SER A 32 12.33 -7.92 8.06
C SER A 32 11.09 -8.79 8.37
N PRO A 33 10.76 -9.00 9.65
CA PRO A 33 9.53 -9.69 10.04
C PRO A 33 8.26 -9.02 9.48
N HIS A 34 8.30 -7.70 9.23
CA HIS A 34 7.19 -6.98 8.65
C HIS A 34 6.95 -7.31 7.18
N ILE A 35 8.02 -7.47 6.38
CA ILE A 35 7.89 -7.89 4.99
C ILE A 35 7.39 -9.33 4.90
N ALA A 36 7.84 -10.23 5.79
CA ALA A 36 7.32 -11.58 5.86
C ALA A 36 5.83 -11.62 6.25
N ALA A 37 5.41 -10.83 7.25
CA ALA A 37 4.01 -10.72 7.65
C ALA A 37 3.12 -10.11 6.57
N LEU A 38 3.64 -9.15 5.79
CA LEU A 38 2.92 -8.58 4.64
C LEU A 38 2.62 -9.65 3.59
N ASP A 39 3.60 -10.51 3.26
CA ASP A 39 3.42 -11.63 2.33
C ASP A 39 2.30 -12.57 2.81
N GLU A 40 2.32 -12.93 4.09
CA GLU A 40 1.29 -13.77 4.72
C GLU A 40 -0.10 -13.11 4.67
N HIS A 41 -0.20 -11.83 5.03
CA HIS A 41 -1.47 -11.11 5.04
C HIS A 41 -2.10 -11.00 3.64
N LEU A 42 -1.29 -10.75 2.61
CA LEU A 42 -1.76 -10.71 1.22
C LEU A 42 -2.19 -12.10 0.73
N ALA A 43 -1.45 -13.15 1.07
CA ALA A 43 -1.83 -14.52 0.75
C ALA A 43 -3.19 -14.89 1.38
N VAL A 44 -3.38 -14.60 2.66
CA VAL A 44 -4.64 -14.83 3.39
C VAL A 44 -5.79 -14.03 2.77
N ALA A 45 -5.56 -12.76 2.41
CA ALA A 45 -6.58 -11.95 1.74
C ALA A 45 -6.97 -12.55 0.38
N GLY A 46 -5.99 -12.99 -0.42
CA GLY A 46 -6.20 -13.63 -1.71
C GLY A 46 -7.01 -14.92 -1.61
N GLU A 47 -6.68 -15.78 -0.64
CA GLU A 47 -7.43 -17.01 -0.39
C GLU A 47 -8.88 -16.71 -0.01
N LEU A 48 -9.10 -15.82 0.95
CA LEU A 48 -10.44 -15.48 1.44
C LEU A 48 -11.30 -14.79 0.39
N LEU A 49 -10.69 -14.08 -0.56
CA LEU A 49 -11.37 -13.40 -1.66
C LEU A 49 -11.44 -14.26 -2.93
N HIS A 50 -10.96 -15.50 -2.88
CA HIS A 50 -10.92 -16.42 -4.02
C HIS A 50 -10.23 -15.81 -5.25
N HIS A 51 -9.12 -15.11 -5.01
CA HIS A 51 -8.39 -14.42 -6.07
C HIS A 51 -7.65 -15.42 -6.99
N ASP A 52 -7.89 -15.30 -8.29
CA ASP A 52 -7.24 -16.15 -9.30
C ASP A 52 -5.92 -15.51 -9.79
N TYR A 53 -4.81 -15.97 -9.22
CA TYR A 53 -3.48 -15.55 -9.65
C TYR A 53 -3.09 -16.02 -11.05
N SER A 54 -3.72 -17.09 -11.55
CA SER A 54 -3.42 -17.71 -12.85
C SER A 54 -4.13 -17.04 -14.04
N SER A 55 -5.11 -16.19 -13.77
CA SER A 55 -5.85 -15.44 -14.80
C SER A 55 -4.91 -14.64 -15.73
N PRO A 56 -4.99 -14.85 -17.07
CA PRO A 56 -4.19 -14.09 -18.04
C PRO A 56 -4.45 -12.59 -18.01
N GLN A 57 -5.62 -12.16 -17.53
CA GLN A 57 -6.01 -10.76 -17.43
C GLN A 57 -5.29 -10.00 -16.31
N LYS A 58 -4.40 -10.67 -15.55
CA LYS A 58 -3.59 -10.08 -14.45
C LYS A 58 -4.43 -9.20 -13.52
N LYS A 59 -5.61 -9.66 -13.13
CA LYS A 59 -6.51 -8.88 -12.28
C LYS A 59 -5.83 -8.54 -10.95
N ALA A 60 -6.09 -7.34 -10.45
CA ALA A 60 -5.64 -6.94 -9.13
C ALA A 60 -6.40 -7.70 -8.03
N LEU A 61 -5.69 -8.03 -6.94
CA LEU A 61 -6.29 -8.42 -5.68
C LEU A 61 -7.01 -7.19 -5.09
N PRO A 62 -8.32 -7.25 -4.79
CA PRO A 62 -9.10 -6.07 -4.39
C PRO A 62 -8.89 -5.68 -2.90
N VAL A 63 -7.63 -5.59 -2.51
CA VAL A 63 -7.16 -5.01 -1.24
C VAL A 63 -5.95 -4.13 -1.55
N GLY A 64 -5.64 -3.20 -0.65
CA GLY A 64 -4.44 -2.40 -0.72
C GLY A 64 -3.39 -2.75 0.33
N VAL A 65 -2.25 -2.07 0.24
CA VAL A 65 -1.15 -2.15 1.20
C VAL A 65 -0.83 -0.78 1.77
N GLY A 66 -0.85 -0.65 3.10
CA GLY A 66 -0.43 0.56 3.79
C GLY A 66 1.05 0.54 4.13
N TYR A 67 1.83 1.43 3.52
CA TYR A 67 3.27 1.59 3.76
C TYR A 67 3.53 2.75 4.69
N THR A 68 4.04 2.43 5.89
CA THR A 68 4.61 3.45 6.78
C THR A 68 6.00 3.78 6.26
N THR A 69 6.13 4.86 5.50
CA THR A 69 7.32 5.16 4.72
C THR A 69 8.50 5.51 5.62
N MET A 70 8.34 6.26 6.72
CA MET A 70 9.42 6.63 7.66
C MET A 70 10.74 7.05 6.94
N LEU A 71 11.78 6.22 6.99
CA LEU A 71 13.08 6.42 6.31
C LEU A 71 13.26 5.52 5.07
N ALA A 72 12.18 4.93 4.57
CA ALA A 72 12.19 4.12 3.35
C ALA A 72 12.47 4.99 2.12
N THR A 73 13.25 4.43 1.21
CA THR A 73 13.52 5.01 -0.11
C THR A 73 12.97 4.09 -1.19
N ALA A 74 12.94 4.57 -2.43
CA ALA A 74 12.57 3.75 -3.57
C ALA A 74 13.49 2.52 -3.72
N GLU A 75 14.80 2.65 -3.43
CA GLU A 75 15.75 1.53 -3.48
C GLU A 75 15.43 0.44 -2.46
N ILE A 76 15.05 0.83 -1.25
CA ILE A 76 14.65 -0.15 -0.22
C ILE A 76 13.39 -0.88 -0.69
N TYR A 77 12.37 -0.17 -1.16
CA TYR A 77 11.14 -0.78 -1.64
C TYR A 77 11.31 -1.59 -2.93
N GLN A 78 12.26 -1.22 -3.79
CA GLN A 78 12.65 -2.02 -4.95
C GLN A 78 13.08 -3.43 -4.53
N GLN A 79 13.75 -3.58 -3.39
CA GLN A 79 14.25 -4.85 -2.89
C GLN A 79 13.24 -5.60 -2.00
N SER A 80 12.36 -4.89 -1.29
CA SER A 80 11.46 -5.48 -0.30
C SER A 80 9.99 -5.54 -0.73
N ALA A 81 9.43 -4.46 -1.24
CA ALA A 81 8.01 -4.35 -1.57
C ALA A 81 7.70 -4.89 -2.97
N VAL A 82 8.54 -4.58 -3.96
CA VAL A 82 8.30 -4.94 -5.37
C VAL A 82 8.07 -6.45 -5.58
N PRO A 83 8.86 -7.37 -4.99
CA PRO A 83 8.57 -8.80 -5.12
C PRO A 83 7.17 -9.20 -4.65
N LEU A 84 6.68 -8.57 -3.57
CA LEU A 84 5.35 -8.84 -3.02
C LEU A 84 4.24 -8.19 -3.85
N LEU A 85 4.46 -6.98 -4.37
CA LEU A 85 3.52 -6.33 -5.27
C LEU A 85 3.32 -7.14 -6.55
N VAL A 86 4.40 -7.66 -7.15
CA VAL A 86 4.31 -8.52 -8.35
C VAL A 86 3.62 -9.85 -8.03
N LYS A 87 3.92 -10.45 -6.87
CA LYS A 87 3.34 -11.73 -6.45
C LYS A 87 1.83 -11.63 -6.21
N HIS A 88 1.39 -10.60 -5.47
CA HIS A 88 0.02 -10.51 -4.96
C HIS A 88 -0.86 -9.51 -5.73
N ARG A 89 -0.27 -8.63 -6.52
CA ARG A 89 -0.96 -7.65 -7.37
C ARG A 89 -2.05 -6.86 -6.62
N PRO A 90 -1.76 -6.23 -5.46
CA PRO A 90 -2.78 -5.46 -4.74
C PRO A 90 -3.30 -4.32 -5.62
N ALA A 91 -4.56 -3.95 -5.43
CA ALA A 91 -5.24 -2.91 -6.21
C ALA A 91 -4.67 -1.52 -5.94
N PHE A 92 -4.17 -1.26 -4.73
CA PHE A 92 -3.58 0.02 -4.39
C PHE A 92 -2.49 -0.08 -3.32
N VAL A 93 -1.68 0.96 -3.23
CA VAL A 93 -0.75 1.21 -2.13
C VAL A 93 -1.08 2.55 -1.51
N TRP A 94 -0.88 2.67 -0.21
CA TRP A 94 -1.17 3.88 0.56
C TRP A 94 0.09 4.28 1.31
N LEU A 95 0.65 5.45 0.96
CA LEU A 95 1.86 6.00 1.56
C LEU A 95 1.53 6.93 2.72
N PHE A 96 2.20 6.76 3.85
CA PHE A 96 2.08 7.67 5.01
C PHE A 96 3.33 7.62 5.90
N GLY A 97 3.60 8.69 6.65
CA GLY A 97 4.62 8.70 7.70
C GLY A 97 6.03 9.17 7.31
N SER A 98 6.21 9.77 6.13
CA SER A 98 7.41 10.55 5.79
C SER A 98 7.02 11.94 5.32
N ASP A 99 7.99 12.83 5.13
CA ASP A 99 7.80 14.06 4.37
C ASP A 99 7.27 13.72 2.96
N PRO A 100 6.08 14.22 2.57
CA PRO A 100 5.52 13.99 1.24
C PRO A 100 6.43 14.43 0.08
N SER A 101 7.43 15.29 0.34
CA SER A 101 8.45 15.66 -0.64
C SER A 101 9.29 14.50 -1.16
N SER A 102 9.41 13.41 -0.38
CA SER A 102 10.20 12.23 -0.76
C SER A 102 9.40 11.19 -1.56
N TYR A 103 8.10 11.39 -1.78
CA TYR A 103 7.25 10.37 -2.38
C TYR A 103 7.42 10.20 -3.89
N GLY A 104 7.99 11.19 -4.60
CA GLY A 104 8.04 11.17 -6.06
C GLY A 104 8.63 9.88 -6.66
N GLU A 105 9.79 9.45 -6.17
CA GLU A 105 10.45 8.22 -6.66
C GLU A 105 9.69 6.95 -6.26
N ILE A 106 9.06 6.93 -5.07
CA ILE A 106 8.27 5.80 -4.59
C ILE A 106 6.98 5.65 -5.41
N ILE A 107 6.31 6.77 -5.71
CA ILE A 107 5.11 6.80 -6.57
C ILE A 107 5.46 6.26 -7.95
N ALA A 108 6.51 6.81 -8.57
CA ALA A 108 6.96 6.38 -9.89
C ALA A 108 7.34 4.89 -9.92
N LEU A 109 8.00 4.39 -8.87
CA LEU A 109 8.34 2.98 -8.71
C LEU A 109 7.07 2.11 -8.69
N PHE A 110 6.11 2.43 -7.82
CA PHE A 110 4.91 1.60 -7.66
C PHE A 110 4.02 1.61 -8.89
N HIS A 111 3.84 2.76 -9.57
CA HIS A 111 3.16 2.81 -10.86
C HIS A 111 3.86 1.97 -11.93
N SER A 112 5.19 2.07 -12.02
CA SER A 112 5.97 1.30 -12.99
C SER A 112 5.79 -0.21 -12.78
N VAL A 113 5.89 -0.66 -11.53
CA VAL A 113 5.78 -2.07 -11.14
C VAL A 113 4.37 -2.62 -11.35
N GLY A 114 3.34 -1.85 -10.99
CA GLY A 114 1.95 -2.29 -11.07
C GLY A 114 1.18 -1.90 -12.32
N LYS A 115 1.87 -1.40 -13.35
CA LYS A 115 1.27 -0.98 -14.62
C LYS A 115 0.37 -2.06 -15.24
N ASP A 116 0.78 -3.33 -15.15
CA ASP A 116 0.07 -4.46 -15.76
C ASP A 116 -1.28 -4.79 -15.11
N TRP A 117 -1.52 -4.33 -13.87
CA TRP A 117 -2.79 -4.53 -13.16
C TRP A 117 -3.43 -3.23 -12.69
N ASP A 118 -2.97 -2.09 -13.24
CA ASP A 118 -3.47 -0.74 -12.97
C ASP A 118 -3.46 -0.38 -11.47
N ILE A 119 -2.34 -0.63 -10.79
CA ILE A 119 -2.19 -0.28 -9.37
C ILE A 119 -2.43 1.22 -9.13
N LYS A 120 -3.13 1.55 -8.04
CA LYS A 120 -3.28 2.93 -7.58
C LYS A 120 -2.33 3.26 -6.43
N VAL A 121 -1.86 4.50 -6.38
CA VAL A 121 -0.98 5.01 -5.34
C VAL A 121 -1.69 6.16 -4.63
N PHE A 122 -1.98 5.97 -3.35
CA PHE A 122 -2.59 6.98 -2.49
C PHE A 122 -1.52 7.58 -1.58
N ALA A 123 -1.70 8.84 -1.19
CA ALA A 123 -0.90 9.45 -0.12
C ALA A 123 -1.79 10.09 0.95
N GLN A 124 -1.47 9.80 2.20
CA GLN A 124 -2.11 10.44 3.35
C GLN A 124 -1.31 11.67 3.79
N VAL A 125 -2.02 12.77 4.00
CA VAL A 125 -1.44 14.08 4.32
C VAL A 125 -2.31 14.82 5.34
N GLY A 126 -1.67 15.62 6.20
CA GLY A 126 -2.36 16.44 7.21
C GLY A 126 -2.60 17.90 6.81
N THR A 127 -2.14 18.34 5.63
CA THR A 127 -2.28 19.75 5.19
C THR A 127 -2.63 19.85 3.70
N VAL A 128 -3.29 20.95 3.33
CA VAL A 128 -3.59 21.27 1.93
C VAL A 128 -2.32 21.48 1.10
N GLN A 129 -1.28 22.08 1.68
CA GLN A 129 0.01 22.24 1.00
C GLN A 129 0.63 20.89 0.62
N ALA A 130 0.63 19.93 1.56
CA ALA A 130 1.10 18.58 1.30
C ALA A 130 0.21 17.85 0.27
N ALA A 131 -1.10 18.03 0.31
CA ALA A 131 -2.02 17.48 -0.69
C ALA A 131 -1.69 17.96 -2.11
N LEU A 132 -1.44 19.27 -2.29
CA LEU A 132 -1.02 19.83 -3.57
C LEU A 132 0.34 19.28 -4.04
N GLN A 133 1.24 19.02 -3.10
CA GLN A 133 2.56 18.47 -3.39
C GLN A 133 2.48 17.03 -3.90
N VAL A 134 1.77 16.14 -3.20
CA VAL A 134 1.63 14.74 -3.63
C VAL A 134 0.83 14.62 -4.91
N ALA A 135 -0.19 15.47 -5.11
CA ALA A 135 -0.94 15.53 -6.37
C ALA A 135 -0.02 15.89 -7.55
N ARG A 136 0.89 16.85 -7.38
CA ARG A 136 1.91 17.17 -8.40
C ARG A 136 2.94 16.05 -8.60
N ALA A 137 3.23 15.29 -7.55
CA ALA A 137 4.08 14.10 -7.63
C ALA A 137 3.40 12.90 -8.31
N GLY A 138 2.09 12.98 -8.57
CA GLY A 138 1.36 12.05 -9.41
C GLY A 138 0.59 10.97 -8.68
N VAL A 139 0.25 11.12 -7.39
CA VAL A 139 -0.65 10.16 -6.71
C VAL A 139 -2.01 10.09 -7.42
N ASP A 140 -2.64 8.92 -7.39
CA ASP A 140 -3.99 8.71 -7.91
C ASP A 140 -5.04 9.35 -7.00
N ASP A 141 -4.83 9.29 -5.68
CA ASP A 141 -5.74 9.87 -4.68
C ASP A 141 -5.00 10.44 -3.47
N VAL A 142 -5.66 11.39 -2.81
CA VAL A 142 -5.20 12.02 -1.56
C VAL A 142 -6.12 11.60 -0.42
N VAL A 143 -5.53 11.15 0.68
CA VAL A 143 -6.26 10.94 1.94
C VAL A 143 -5.94 12.06 2.92
N ALA A 144 -6.89 12.95 3.15
CA ALA A 144 -6.74 14.05 4.09
C ALA A 144 -7.02 13.57 5.53
N GLN A 145 -6.00 13.57 6.39
CA GLN A 145 -6.14 13.21 7.80
C GLN A 145 -6.34 14.46 8.67
N GLY A 146 -7.47 14.55 9.36
CA GLY A 146 -7.74 15.58 10.37
C GLY A 146 -7.07 15.30 11.71
N SER A 147 -6.97 16.32 12.56
CA SER A 147 -6.32 16.26 13.88
C SER A 147 -7.02 15.36 14.90
N ASP A 148 -8.27 15.02 14.62
CA ASP A 148 -9.16 14.13 15.34
C ASP A 148 -8.93 12.63 15.02
N ALA A 149 -8.11 12.32 14.01
CA ALA A 149 -7.75 10.95 13.67
C ALA A 149 -6.77 10.32 14.68
N GLY A 150 -6.92 9.02 14.95
CA GLY A 150 -5.98 8.27 15.78
C GLY A 150 -4.67 7.94 15.04
N GLY A 151 -3.54 8.03 15.74
CA GLY A 151 -2.20 7.74 15.20
C GLY A 151 -1.34 9.00 15.06
N HIS A 152 -0.32 8.94 14.19
CA HIS A 152 0.49 10.10 13.85
C HIS A 152 -0.20 10.95 12.78
N LEU A 153 -0.04 12.27 12.91
CA LEU A 153 -0.29 13.27 11.87
C LEU A 153 0.98 13.48 11.06
#